data_AF-A0A846T1Z5-F1
#
_entry.id   AF-A0A846T1Z5-F1
#
_cell.length_a   1.000
_cell.length_b   1.000
_cell.length_c   1.000
_cell.angle_alpha   90.00
_cell.angle_beta   90.00
_cell.angle_gamma   90.00
#
_symmetry.space_group_name_H-M   'P 1'
#
loop_
_entity.id
_entity.type
_entity.pdbx_description
1 polymer ?
#
loop_
_entity_poly.entity_id
_entity_poly.type
_entity_poly.pdbx_seq_one_letter_code
_entity_poly.pdbx_strand_id
1 'polypeptide(L)'
;MNLLKLLDRPITFHRCFVDITGSINAALMLSNAVYWTNKLPEERDGWFHKSRDEWMAETGLTIREQETARERLAELLLIETRRRQN
;
A
#
# COMPACT_ATOMS: atom_id res chain seq x y z
N MET A 1 9.62 -17.53 -26.72
CA MET A 1 8.87 -17.10 -25.51
C MET A 1 8.61 -15.61 -25.64
N ASN A 2 7.37 -15.14 -25.63
CA ASN A 2 7.07 -13.70 -25.82
C ASN A 2 7.32 -12.97 -24.49
N LEU A 3 8.10 -11.88 -24.51
CA LEU A 3 8.44 -11.06 -23.34
C LEU A 3 7.20 -10.60 -22.57
N LEU A 4 6.10 -10.31 -23.26
CA LEU A 4 4.82 -9.91 -22.66
C LEU A 4 4.19 -11.00 -21.80
N LYS A 5 4.53 -12.28 -22.02
CA LYS A 5 4.07 -13.40 -21.18
C LYS A 5 4.88 -13.55 -19.90
N LEU A 6 6.02 -12.86 -19.78
CA LEU A 6 6.87 -12.83 -18.58
C LEU A 6 6.54 -11.63 -17.67
N LEU A 7 5.75 -10.67 -18.17
CA LEU A 7 5.30 -9.55 -17.37
C LEU A 7 4.17 -10.04 -16.47
N ASP A 8 4.41 -9.98 -15.16
CA ASP A 8 3.36 -10.18 -14.18
C ASP A 8 2.29 -9.08 -14.31
N ARG A 9 1.15 -9.24 -13.64
CA ARG A 9 0.04 -8.29 -13.72
C ARG A 9 0.55 -6.86 -13.39
N PRO A 10 0.27 -5.86 -14.24
CA PRO A 10 0.73 -4.50 -13.97
C PRO A 10 0.09 -3.96 -12.69
N ILE A 11 0.92 -3.30 -11.88
CA ILE A 11 0.49 -2.63 -10.66
C ILE A 11 -0.04 -1.25 -11.05
N THR A 12 -1.26 -0.94 -10.61
CA THR A 12 -1.92 0.35 -10.87
C THR A 12 -2.05 1.14 -9.57
N PHE A 13 -1.82 2.45 -9.63
CA PHE A 13 -1.94 3.34 -8.48
C PHE A 13 -2.36 4.75 -8.92
N HIS A 14 -2.88 5.53 -7.99
CA HIS A 14 -3.33 6.90 -8.24
C HIS A 14 -2.13 7.84 -8.27
N ARG A 15 -1.74 8.33 -9.45
CA ARG A 15 -0.61 9.25 -9.61
C ARG A 15 -0.76 10.54 -8.80
N CYS A 16 -1.98 11.03 -8.56
CA CYS A 16 -2.21 12.23 -7.74
C CYS A 16 -1.71 12.08 -6.29
N PHE A 17 -1.63 10.84 -5.77
CA PHE A 17 -1.09 10.60 -4.44
C PHE A 17 0.41 10.85 -4.36
N VAL A 18 1.14 10.90 -5.48
CA VAL A 18 2.56 11.27 -5.48
C VAL A 18 2.71 12.76 -5.13
N ASP A 19 1.82 13.61 -5.60
CA ASP A 19 1.88 15.05 -5.32
C ASP A 19 1.52 15.35 -3.85
N ILE A 20 0.65 14.52 -3.26
CA ILE A 20 0.27 14.59 -1.84
C ILE A 20 1.37 14.05 -0.93
N THR A 21 1.91 12.88 -1.27
CA THR A 21 2.87 12.18 -0.40
C THR A 21 4.32 12.62 -0.60
N GLY A 22 4.64 13.16 -1.78
CA GLY A 22 6.01 13.42 -2.23
C GLY A 22 6.82 12.15 -2.53
N SER A 23 6.19 10.97 -2.58
CA SER A 23 6.87 9.68 -2.73
C SER A 23 6.05 8.70 -3.54
N ILE A 24 6.67 8.10 -4.56
CA ILE A 24 6.01 7.09 -5.40
C ILE A 24 5.65 5.82 -4.60
N ASN A 25 6.51 5.42 -3.66
CA ASN A 25 6.28 4.23 -2.83
C ASN A 25 5.13 4.49 -1.83
N ALA A 26 5.07 5.68 -1.23
CA ALA A 26 3.97 6.07 -0.35
C ALA A 26 2.64 6.18 -1.13
N ALA A 27 2.66 6.77 -2.32
CA ALA A 27 1.49 6.86 -3.19
C ALA A 27 0.96 5.48 -3.63
N LEU A 28 1.86 4.54 -3.93
CA LEU A 28 1.52 3.17 -4.27
C LEU A 28 0.88 2.44 -3.08
N MET A 29 1.51 2.53 -1.90
CA MET A 29 0.99 1.93 -0.67
C MET A 29 -0.38 2.51 -0.30
N LEU A 30 -0.55 3.83 -0.40
CA LEU A 30 -1.83 4.50 -0.14
C LEU A 30 -2.92 4.08 -1.13
N SER A 31 -2.59 3.95 -2.42
CA SER A 31 -3.54 3.46 -3.42
C SER A 31 -4.04 2.05 -3.12
N ASN A 32 -3.14 1.16 -2.67
CA ASN A 32 -3.52 -0.17 -2.23
C ASN A 32 -4.35 -0.14 -0.94
N ALA A 33 -3.99 0.71 0.03
CA ALA A 33 -4.77 0.87 1.26
C ALA A 33 -6.21 1.31 0.97
N VAL A 34 -6.39 2.34 0.14
CA VAL A 34 -7.72 2.81 -0.29
C VAL A 34 -8.52 1.72 -1.00
N TYR A 35 -7.87 0.96 -1.90
CA TYR A 35 -8.51 -0.17 -2.58
C TYR A 35 -9.05 -1.21 -1.59
N TRP A 36 -8.24 -1.57 -0.58
CA TRP A 36 -8.64 -2.53 0.43
C TRP A 36 -9.74 -1.98 1.34
N THR A 37 -9.61 -0.75 1.82
CA THR A 37 -10.61 -0.08 2.64
C THR A 37 -11.97 -0.01 1.94
N ASN A 38 -12.01 0.32 0.64
CA ASN A 38 -13.26 0.37 -0.14
C ASN A 38 -13.95 -1.00 -0.32
N LYS A 39 -13.25 -2.10 -0.04
CA LYS A 39 -13.78 -3.46 -0.13
C LYS A 39 -14.22 -4.03 1.22
N LEU A 40 -13.97 -3.31 2.31
CA LEU A 40 -14.35 -3.75 3.64
C LEU A 40 -15.83 -3.43 3.93
N PRO A 41 -16.50 -4.27 4.74
CA PRO A 41 -17.76 -3.89 5.38
C PRO A 41 -17.59 -2.65 6.27
N GLU A 42 -18.65 -1.85 6.41
CA GLU A 42 -18.64 -0.60 7.19
C GLU A 42 -18.24 -0.83 8.66
N GLU A 43 -18.59 -1.98 9.23
CA GLU A 43 -18.30 -2.36 10.62
C GLU A 43 -16.80 -2.52 10.90
N ARG A 44 -15.98 -2.57 9.85
CA ARG A 44 -14.52 -2.63 9.96
C ARG A 44 -13.88 -1.26 10.19
N ASP A 45 -14.63 -0.17 10.00
CA ASP A 45 -14.13 1.20 10.16
C ASP A 45 -12.81 1.43 9.40
N GLY A 46 -12.73 0.88 8.19
CA GLY A 46 -11.55 0.93 7.33
C GLY A 46 -10.33 0.12 7.78
N TRP A 47 -10.38 -0.59 8.92
CA TRP A 47 -9.26 -1.38 9.43
C TRP A 47 -9.14 -2.74 8.75
N PHE A 48 -8.00 -2.95 8.09
CA PHE A 48 -7.57 -4.26 7.57
C PHE A 48 -6.24 -4.69 8.19
N HIS A 49 -5.97 -5.99 8.08
CA HIS A 49 -4.69 -6.57 8.45
C HIS A 49 -3.98 -7.05 7.18
N LYS A 50 -2.70 -6.72 7.07
CA LYS A 50 -1.79 -7.25 6.06
C LYS A 50 -0.40 -7.45 6.66
N SER A 51 0.17 -8.60 6.37
CA SER A 51 1.58 -8.91 6.61
C SER A 51 2.49 -8.18 5.63
N ARG A 52 3.79 -8.13 5.96
CA ARG A 52 4.84 -7.58 5.08
C ARG A 52 4.96 -8.34 3.76
N ASP A 53 4.73 -9.65 3.78
CA ASP A 53 4.81 -10.50 2.60
C ASP A 53 3.61 -10.26 1.66
N GLU A 54 2.41 -10.08 2.22
CA GLU A 54 1.23 -9.69 1.42
C GLU A 54 1.42 -8.30 0.79
N TRP A 55 1.98 -7.34 1.55
CA TRP A 55 2.34 -6.03 0.99
C TRP A 55 3.39 -6.14 -0.12
N MET A 56 4.43 -6.96 0.06
CA MET A 56 5.48 -7.16 -0.94
C MET A 56 4.92 -7.81 -2.21
N ALA A 57 4.06 -8.82 -2.07
CA ALA A 57 3.43 -9.49 -3.20
C ALA A 57 2.54 -8.55 -4.02
N GLU A 58 1.82 -7.62 -3.38
CA GLU A 58 0.91 -6.70 -4.06
C GLU A 58 1.59 -5.46 -4.64
N THR A 59 2.66 -4.99 -4.01
CA THR A 59 3.27 -3.69 -4.35
C THR A 59 4.68 -3.81 -4.94
N GLY A 60 5.34 -4.95 -4.75
CA GLY A 60 6.77 -5.11 -5.07
C GLY A 60 7.70 -4.35 -4.11
N LEU A 61 7.17 -3.63 -3.12
CA LEU A 61 7.99 -2.87 -2.18
C LEU A 61 8.73 -3.82 -1.23
N THR A 62 10.03 -3.61 -1.11
CA THR A 62 10.85 -4.27 -0.09
C THR A 62 10.41 -3.86 1.32
N ILE A 63 10.77 -4.64 2.33
CA ILE A 63 10.44 -4.33 3.73
C ILE A 63 10.89 -2.90 4.11
N ARG A 64 12.08 -2.46 3.70
CA ARG A 64 12.57 -1.10 4.01
C ARG A 64 11.73 -0.02 3.33
N GLU A 65 11.32 -0.24 2.10
CA GLU A 65 10.46 0.69 1.36
C GLU A 65 9.06 0.74 1.96
N GLN A 66 8.52 -0.40 2.40
CA GLN A 66 7.24 -0.46 3.13
C GLN A 66 7.31 0.35 4.42
N GLU A 67 8.36 0.18 5.23
CA GLU A 67 8.50 0.93 6.48
C GLU A 67 8.62 2.44 6.22
N THR A 68 9.46 2.84 5.25
CA THR A 68 9.63 4.27 4.88
C THR A 68 8.33 4.87 4.33
N ALA A 69 7.61 4.15 3.48
CA ALA A 69 6.32 4.58 2.94
C ALA A 69 5.27 4.72 4.06
N ARG A 70 5.22 3.74 4.97
CA ARG A 70 4.29 3.74 6.11
C ARG A 70 4.57 4.89 7.06
N GLU A 71 5.83 5.15 7.38
CA GLU A 71 6.24 6.31 8.20
C GLU A 71 5.81 7.62 7.54
N ARG A 72 6.09 7.78 6.24
CA ARG A 72 5.69 8.98 5.49
C ARG A 72 4.18 9.20 5.49
N LEU A 73 3.39 8.16 5.31
CA LEU A 73 1.93 8.25 5.31
C LEU A 73 1.39 8.58 6.71
N ALA A 74 2.01 8.06 7.77
CA ALA A 74 1.65 8.38 9.15
C ALA A 74 1.98 9.84 9.51
N GLU A 75 3.14 10.36 9.08
CA GLU A 75 3.51 11.78 9.26
C GLU A 75 2.51 12.74 8.60
N LEU A 76 1.95 12.33 7.46
CA LEU A 76 0.93 13.09 6.73
C LEU A 76 -0.49 12.86 7.24
N LEU A 77 -0.67 12.04 8.29
CA LEU A 77 -1.97 11.66 8.84
C LEU A 77 -2.91 11.00 7.81
N LEU A 78 -2.35 10.32 6.81
CA LEU A 78 -3.11 9.63 5.75
C LEU A 78 -3.45 8.18 6.12
N ILE A 79 -2.70 7.58 7.04
CA ILE A 79 -2.98 6.24 7.57
C ILE A 79 -2.72 6.21 9.08
N GLU A 80 -3.40 5.30 9.75
CA GLU A 80 -3.06 4.87 11.10
C GLU A 80 -2.59 3.41 11.08
N THR A 81 -1.65 3.07 11.98
CA THR A 81 -1.14 1.71 12.10
C THR A 81 -1.21 1.25 13.53
N ARG A 82 -1.78 0.06 13.77
CA ARG A 82 -1.80 -0.59 15.08
C ARG A 82 -0.95 -1.85 15.03
N ARG A 83 0.03 -1.97 15.94
CA ARG A 83 0.68 -3.25 16.18
C ARG A 83 -0.26 -4.09 17.02
N ARG A 84 -0.57 -5.30 16.57
CA ARG A 84 -1.23 -6.27 17.42
C ARG A 84 -0.21 -6.65 18.51
N GLN A 85 -0.44 -6.19 19.73
CA GLN A 85 0.29 -6.71 20.89
C GLN A 85 -0.21 -8.14 21.08
N ASN A 86 0.70 -9.11 20.95
CA ASN A 86 0.45 -10.48 21.37
C ASN A 86 0.58 -10.56 22.89
#